data_AF-X0TN87-F1
#
_entry.id   AF-X0TN87-F1
#
_cell.length_a   1.000
_cell.length_b   1.000
_cell.length_c   1.000
_cell.angle_alpha   90.00
_cell.angle_beta   90.00
_cell.angle_gamma   90.00
#
_symmetry.space_group_name_H-M   'P 1'
#
loop_
_entity.id
_entity.type
_entity.pdbx_description
1 polymer ?
#
loop_
_entity_poly.entity_id
_entity_poly.type
_entity_poly.pdbx_seq_one_letter_code
_entity_poly.pdbx_strand_id
1 'polypeptide(L)'
;MSDFDSRIPFEEENQQAGPINENGVLDEDLLMEQILENINTTPIGQVLKKIASLPEIRSEKVLDVRRQLTEGQYDLNGRLDVVLDKVLEDLTA
;
A
#
# COMPACT_ATOMS: atom_id res chain seq x y z
N MET A 1 -32.44 -22.86 29.82
CA MET A 1 -31.06 -22.72 29.29
C MET A 1 -31.18 -21.85 28.05
N SER A 2 -30.41 -20.77 28.04
CA SER A 2 -30.66 -19.48 27.40
C SER A 2 -30.45 -19.46 25.89
N ASP A 3 -31.40 -18.84 25.21
CA ASP A 3 -31.40 -18.45 23.80
C ASP A 3 -30.23 -17.50 23.48
N PHE A 4 -29.43 -17.85 22.47
CA PHE A 4 -28.46 -16.94 21.86
C PHE A 4 -29.17 -16.12 20.78
N ASP A 5 -29.82 -15.03 21.18
CA ASP A 5 -30.32 -14.00 20.27
C ASP A 5 -29.16 -13.02 20.00
N SER A 6 -28.37 -13.30 18.97
CA SER A 6 -27.29 -12.42 18.50
C SER A 6 -27.87 -11.26 17.69
N ARG A 7 -28.68 -10.42 18.33
CA ARG A 7 -28.99 -9.08 17.81
C ARG A 7 -27.85 -8.16 18.20
N ILE A 8 -26.94 -7.92 17.27
CA ILE A 8 -26.11 -6.72 17.32
C ILE A 8 -27.05 -5.57 16.97
N PRO A 9 -27.37 -4.65 17.89
CA PRO A 9 -28.03 -3.42 17.52
C PRO A 9 -26.98 -2.61 16.78
N PHE A 10 -27.03 -2.64 15.44
CA PHE A 10 -26.48 -1.54 14.66
C PHE A 10 -27.38 -0.36 14.96
N GLU A 11 -27.01 0.44 15.96
CA GLU A 11 -27.63 1.72 16.21
C GLU A 11 -27.48 2.56 14.94
N GLU A 12 -28.61 2.72 14.26
CA GLU A 12 -28.83 3.62 13.13
C GLU A 12 -28.70 5.07 13.60
N GLU A 13 -27.48 5.57 13.78
CA GLU A 13 -27.23 7.01 13.78
C GLU A 13 -25.91 7.32 13.07
N ASN A 14 -25.94 7.19 11.74
CA ASN A 14 -25.15 8.07 10.88
C ASN A 14 -26.00 8.42 9.66
N GLN A 15 -26.84 9.44 9.82
CA GLN A 15 -27.38 10.21 8.70
C GLN A 15 -26.22 10.97 8.05
N GLN A 16 -25.30 10.24 7.42
CA GLN A 16 -24.36 10.86 6.52
C GLN A 16 -25.08 11.01 5.19
N ALA A 17 -25.85 12.11 5.09
CA ALA A 17 -26.35 12.58 3.82
C ALA A 17 -25.15 12.64 2.86
N GLY A 18 -25.11 11.72 1.91
CA GLY A 18 -24.02 11.67 0.93
C GLY A 18 -23.96 12.97 0.13
N PRO A 19 -22.84 13.27 -0.54
CA PRO A 19 -22.74 14.46 -1.38
C PRO A 19 -23.42 14.21 -2.73
N ILE A 20 -24.66 13.70 -2.73
CA ILE A 20 -25.43 13.40 -3.94
C ILE A 20 -26.39 14.56 -4.15
N ASN A 21 -26.02 15.47 -5.05
CA ASN A 21 -26.95 16.44 -5.61
C ASN A 21 -27.92 15.71 -6.57
N GLU A 22 -29.10 16.29 -6.73
CA GLU A 22 -30.22 15.81 -7.56
C GLU A 22 -29.91 15.55 -9.05
N ASN A 23 -28.69 15.88 -9.50
CA ASN A 23 -28.17 15.66 -10.85
C ASN A 23 -27.06 14.58 -10.94
N GLY A 24 -26.74 13.88 -9.83
CA GLY A 24 -25.79 12.76 -9.82
C GLY A 24 -24.33 13.13 -10.08
N VAL A 25 -23.99 14.41 -10.13
CA VAL A 25 -22.61 14.89 -10.29
C VAL A 25 -22.09 15.25 -8.90
N LEU A 26 -21.49 14.26 -8.25
CA LEU A 26 -20.75 14.48 -7.01
C LEU A 26 -19.73 15.60 -7.24
N ASP A 27 -19.69 16.59 -6.34
CA ASP A 27 -18.65 17.61 -6.38
C ASP A 27 -17.30 16.93 -6.15
N GLU A 28 -16.45 16.92 -7.18
CA GLU A 28 -15.17 16.21 -7.17
C GLU A 28 -14.26 16.70 -6.03
N ASP A 29 -14.37 17.99 -5.68
CA ASP A 29 -13.61 18.59 -4.59
C ASP A 29 -14.06 18.03 -3.22
N LEU A 30 -15.38 17.94 -2.98
CA LEU A 30 -15.93 17.36 -1.74
C LEU A 30 -15.61 15.86 -1.61
N LEU A 31 -15.62 15.13 -2.72
CA LEU A 31 -15.20 13.72 -2.71
C LEU A 31 -13.72 13.56 -2.38
N MET A 32 -12.87 14.42 -2.93
CA MET A 32 -11.44 14.39 -2.67
C MET A 32 -11.15 14.68 -1.20
N GLU A 33 -11.82 15.67 -0.61
CA GLU A 33 -11.71 15.99 0.82
C GLU A 33 -12.09 14.79 1.69
N GLN A 34 -13.22 14.15 1.39
CA GLN A 34 -13.68 12.98 2.14
C GLN A 34 -12.72 11.80 2.02
N ILE A 35 -12.12 11.57 0.85
CA ILE A 35 -11.10 10.54 0.63
C ILE A 35 -9.84 10.85 1.45
N LEU A 36 -9.37 12.10 1.44
CA LEU A 36 -8.20 12.53 2.19
C LEU A 36 -8.42 12.41 3.70
N GLU A 37 -9.60 12.77 4.18
CA GLU A 37 -9.98 12.56 5.58
C GLU A 37 -9.94 11.07 5.93
N ASN A 38 -10.61 10.23 5.13
CA ASN A 38 -10.71 8.79 5.37
C ASN A 38 -9.35 8.09 5.33
N ILE A 39 -8.42 8.52 4.47
CA ILE A 39 -7.04 8.01 4.42
C ILE A 39 -6.32 8.19 5.76
N ASN A 40 -6.66 9.23 6.53
CA ASN A 40 -5.98 9.53 7.79
C ASN A 40 -6.73 9.01 9.02
N THR A 41 -8.06 8.91 8.98
CA THR A 41 -8.90 8.60 10.15
C THR A 41 -9.35 7.14 10.23
N THR A 42 -9.46 6.45 9.09
CA THR A 42 -9.98 5.08 9.06
C THR A 42 -8.86 4.03 9.13
N PRO A 43 -9.11 2.84 9.72
CA PRO A 43 -8.13 1.74 9.72
C PRO A 43 -7.70 1.33 8.30
N ILE A 44 -8.64 1.30 7.35
CA ILE A 44 -8.34 0.97 5.95
C ILE A 44 -7.50 2.06 5.29
N GLY A 45 -7.80 3.33 5.56
CA GLY A 45 -7.03 4.48 5.09
C GLY A 45 -5.58 4.43 5.56
N GLN A 46 -5.35 4.11 6.83
CA GLN A 46 -4.01 3.94 7.38
C GLN A 46 -3.24 2.79 6.71
N VAL A 47 -3.91 1.69 6.36
CA VAL A 47 -3.29 0.59 5.60
C VAL A 47 -2.95 1.03 4.18
N LEU A 48 -3.87 1.70 3.48
CA LEU A 48 -3.61 2.23 2.14
C LEU A 48 -2.46 3.24 2.13
N LYS A 49 -2.38 4.12 3.13
CA LYS A 49 -1.27 5.05 3.33
C LYS A 49 0.06 4.32 3.53
N LYS A 50 0.08 3.25 4.32
CA LYS A 50 1.26 2.39 4.48
C LYS A 50 1.66 1.71 3.17
N ILE A 51 0.71 1.14 2.43
CA ILE A 51 0.96 0.52 1.12
C ILE A 51 1.55 1.53 0.13
N ALA A 52 0.99 2.73 0.06
CA ALA A 52 1.49 3.80 -0.81
C ALA A 52 2.90 4.28 -0.42
N SER A 53 3.29 4.14 0.85
CA SER A 53 4.64 4.46 1.32
C SER A 53 5.66 3.35 1.09
N LEU A 54 5.21 2.14 0.71
CA LEU A 54 6.14 1.06 0.40
C LEU A 54 6.92 1.43 -0.86
N PRO A 55 8.24 1.24 -0.86
CA PRO A 55 9.02 1.45 -2.06
C PRO A 55 8.50 0.55 -3.17
N GLU A 56 8.51 1.04 -4.40
CA GLU A 56 8.21 0.21 -5.56
C GLU A 56 9.32 -0.85 -5.69
N ILE A 57 9.04 -2.06 -5.20
CA ILE A 57 9.95 -3.18 -5.35
C ILE A 57 9.67 -3.82 -6.70
N ARG A 58 10.68 -3.85 -7.58
CA ARG A 58 10.70 -4.69 -8.78
C ARG A 58 10.78 -6.17 -8.37
N SER A 59 9.66 -6.70 -7.90
CA SER A 59 9.53 -8.03 -7.29
C SER A 59 10.04 -9.15 -8.20
N GLU A 60 9.76 -9.05 -9.49
CA GLU A 60 10.24 -9.96 -10.52
C GLU A 60 11.77 -10.09 -10.51
N LYS A 61 12.48 -8.95 -10.54
CA LYS A 61 13.95 -8.92 -10.50
C LYS A 61 14.49 -9.53 -9.21
N VAL A 62 13.84 -9.25 -8.07
CA VAL A 62 14.26 -9.80 -6.77
C VAL A 62 14.10 -11.32 -6.73
N LEU A 63 12.96 -11.83 -7.20
CA LEU A 63 12.67 -13.26 -7.22
C LEU A 63 13.59 -14.01 -8.19
N ASP A 64 13.86 -13.43 -9.35
CA ASP A 64 14.79 -13.98 -10.33
C ASP A 64 16.22 -14.09 -9.77
N VAL A 65 16.75 -13.02 -9.18
CA VAL A 65 18.08 -13.05 -8.56
C VAL A 65 18.14 -14.05 -7.41
N ARG A 66 17.11 -14.13 -6.56
CA ARG A 66 17.05 -15.13 -5.48
C ARG A 66 17.13 -16.55 -6.03
N ARG A 67 16.36 -16.85 -7.08
CA ARG A 67 16.42 -18.15 -7.75
C ARG A 67 17.82 -18.45 -8.28
N GLN A 68 18.43 -17.52 -9.00
CA GLN A 68 19.80 -17.69 -9.55
C GLN A 68 20.83 -17.96 -8.45
N LEU A 69 20.72 -17.28 -7.30
CA LEU A 69 21.59 -17.51 -6.15
C LEU A 69 21.39 -18.92 -5.57
N THR A 70 20.14 -19.35 -5.40
CA THR A 70 19.82 -20.70 -4.88
C THR A 70 20.29 -21.81 -5.82
N GLU A 71 20.19 -21.60 -7.14
CA GLU A 71 20.58 -22.57 -8.17
C GLU A 71 22.08 -22.51 -8.53
N GLY A 72 22.83 -21.59 -7.91
CA GLY A 72 24.25 -21.39 -8.20
C GLY A 72 24.54 -20.86 -9.62
N GLN A 73 23.53 -20.32 -10.29
CA GLN A 73 23.62 -19.75 -11.64
C GLN A 73 23.87 -18.24 -11.65
N TYR A 74 24.00 -17.64 -10.47
CA TYR A 74 24.29 -16.23 -10.36
C TYR A 74 25.72 -15.92 -10.79
N ASP A 75 25.88 -15.14 -11.86
CA ASP A 75 27.19 -14.70 -12.33
C ASP A 75 27.77 -13.64 -11.39
N LEU A 76 28.54 -14.13 -10.41
CA LEU A 76 29.27 -13.28 -9.48
C LEU A 76 30.40 -12.53 -10.16
N ASN A 77 31.15 -13.20 -11.04
CA ASN A 77 32.38 -12.65 -11.64
C ASN A 77 32.05 -11.47 -12.56
N GLY A 78 31.07 -11.62 -13.45
CA GLY A 78 30.66 -10.52 -14.34
C GLY A 78 29.98 -9.35 -13.62
N ARG A 79 29.59 -9.52 -12.35
CA ARG A 79 28.95 -8.47 -11.54
C ARG A 79 29.88 -7.87 -10.49
N LEU A 80 31.02 -8.48 -10.21
CA LEU A 80 31.95 -8.03 -9.17
C LEU A 80 32.47 -6.62 -9.47
N ASP A 81 32.88 -6.37 -10.71
CA ASP A 81 33.41 -5.06 -11.14
C ASP A 81 32.37 -3.95 -10.91
N VAL A 82 31.12 -4.20 -11.29
CA VAL A 82 29.99 -3.26 -11.09
C VAL A 82 29.72 -3.00 -9.60
N VAL A 83 29.89 -4.02 -8.75
CA VAL A 83 29.73 -3.86 -7.30
C VAL A 83 30.87 -3.04 -6.71
N LEU A 84 32.11 -3.28 -7.13
CA LEU A 84 33.27 -2.53 -6.67
C LEU A 84 33.16 -1.05 -7.05
N ASP A 85 32.78 -0.74 -8.29
CA ASP A 85 32.58 0.64 -8.75
C ASP A 85 31.58 1.39 -7.87
N LYS A 86 30.43 0.76 -7.56
CA LYS A 86 29.41 1.35 -6.69
C LYS A 86 29.87 1.55 -5.26
N VAL A 87 30.59 0.58 -4.70
CA VAL A 87 31.12 0.69 -3.33
C VAL A 87 32.14 1.83 -3.25
N LEU A 88 32.97 1.99 -4.28
CA LEU A 88 33.92 3.11 -4.34
C LEU A 88 33.21 4.46 -4.50
N GLU A 89 32.16 4.54 -5.33
CA GLU A 89 31.31 5.72 -5.44
C GLU A 89 30.70 6.10 -4.08
N ASP A 90 30.08 5.14 -3.39
CA ASP A 90 29.45 5.36 -2.08
C ASP A 90 30.44 5.81 -0.98
N LEU A 91 31.70 5.36 -1.05
CA LEU A 91 32.74 5.71 -0.05
C LEU A 91 33.44 7.03 -0.33
N THR A 92 33.33 7.56 -1.56
CA THR A 92 34.02 8.78 -1.98
C THR A 92 33.09 9.97 -2.20
N ALA A 93 31.77 9.76 -2.13
CA ALA A 93 30.72 10.76 -2.08
C ALA A 93 30.54 11.36 -0.67
#